data_AF-A0A847QDH2-F1
#
_entry.id   AF-A0A847QDH2-F1
#
_cell.length_a   1.000
_cell.length_b   1.000
_cell.length_c   1.000
_cell.angle_alpha   90.00
_cell.angle_beta   90.00
_cell.angle_gamma   90.00
#
_symmetry.space_group_name_H-M   'P 1'
#
loop_
_entity.id
_entity.type
_entity.pdbx_description
1 polymer ?
#
loop_
_entity_poly.entity_id
_entity_poly.type
_entity_poly.pdbx_seq_one_letter_code
_entity_poly.pdbx_strand_id
1 'polypeptide(L)'
;MSKVGILKQAFNPITLQDIDFAKKQIKKLKLDKVYFVVLKDENKPKKKDRKQMVSLALEDIDNIELIKEKDSNIECVYLNNKNSININKKVMKGDFTLLDEKVKDYILDNCFYFKTIIRNNLRDNRYKHSLSVSKLAVELARAHNYDEKKAYTAGVFHDICKELPYKKTMELMKKHFKNKLKNPGYLFHAYLGMVFARDKLLIKDEEILNSIYHHVLGTDDGTLSKIIYISDKLDPSRGYDSSYLIKLSLKNLDLGFKQTRYESNRYNKEKN
;
A
#
# COMPACT_ATOMS: atom_id res chain seq x y z
N MET A 1 -38.59 16.05 -18.89
CA MET A 1 -37.64 14.96 -19.18
C MET A 1 -36.64 14.90 -18.05
N SER A 2 -36.24 13.70 -17.59
CA SER A 2 -35.20 13.61 -16.57
C SER A 2 -33.87 14.08 -17.15
N LYS A 3 -33.18 14.96 -16.43
CA LYS A 3 -31.91 15.55 -16.84
C LYS A 3 -30.77 14.87 -16.10
N VAL A 4 -29.92 14.14 -16.82
CA VAL A 4 -28.87 13.32 -16.21
C VAL A 4 -27.47 13.76 -16.60
N GLY A 5 -26.52 13.61 -15.68
CA GLY A 5 -25.10 13.78 -15.95
C GLY A 5 -24.43 12.45 -16.29
N ILE A 6 -23.42 12.46 -17.14
CA ILE A 6 -22.60 11.27 -17.43
C ILE A 6 -21.13 11.60 -17.16
N LEU A 7 -20.53 10.93 -16.19
CA LEU A 7 -19.10 11.00 -15.89
C LEU A 7 -18.40 9.73 -16.41
N LYS A 8 -17.67 9.87 -17.52
CA LYS A 8 -16.90 8.78 -18.14
C LYS A 8 -15.44 8.91 -17.77
N GLN A 9 -14.89 7.94 -17.04
CA GLN A 9 -13.48 7.94 -16.65
C GLN A 9 -12.93 6.51 -16.52
N ALA A 10 -11.61 6.36 -16.46
CA ALA A 10 -11.02 5.08 -16.09
C ALA A 10 -11.34 4.71 -14.63
N PHE A 11 -11.42 5.68 -13.71
CA PHE A 11 -11.57 5.39 -12.26
C PHE A 11 -10.51 4.39 -11.80
N ASN A 12 -9.24 4.76 -11.92
CA ASN A 12 -8.10 3.92 -11.58
C ASN A 12 -7.26 4.54 -10.44
N PRO A 13 -7.70 4.40 -9.17
CA PRO A 13 -9.04 3.98 -8.73
C PRO A 13 -10.07 5.13 -8.78
N ILE A 14 -11.31 4.88 -8.38
CA ILE A 14 -12.26 5.95 -8.02
C ILE A 14 -11.78 6.65 -6.75
N THR A 15 -12.00 7.96 -6.66
CA THR A 15 -11.57 8.78 -5.50
C THR A 15 -12.75 9.55 -4.90
N LEU A 16 -12.60 10.00 -3.64
CA LEU A 16 -13.58 10.88 -3.00
C LEU A 16 -13.81 12.18 -3.79
N GLN A 17 -12.81 12.65 -4.54
CA GLN A 17 -12.95 13.82 -5.40
C GLN A 17 -13.91 13.55 -6.58
N ASP A 18 -13.90 12.36 -7.16
CA ASP A 18 -14.81 12.03 -8.26
C ASP A 18 -16.27 12.08 -7.78
N ILE A 19 -16.52 11.59 -6.56
CA ILE A 19 -17.82 11.62 -5.89
C ILE A 19 -18.23 13.06 -5.59
N ASP A 20 -17.36 13.86 -4.95
CA ASP A 20 -17.64 15.27 -4.63
C ASP A 20 -17.91 16.10 -5.90
N PHE A 21 -17.13 15.85 -6.96
CA PHE A 21 -17.35 16.49 -8.25
C PHE A 21 -18.75 16.18 -8.80
N ALA A 22 -19.17 14.92 -8.79
CA ALA A 22 -20.50 14.53 -9.25
C ALA A 22 -21.62 15.14 -8.39
N LYS A 23 -21.50 15.11 -7.06
CA LYS A 23 -22.44 15.77 -6.13
C LYS A 23 -22.57 17.28 -6.41
N LYS A 24 -21.47 17.95 -6.73
CA LYS A 24 -21.47 19.37 -7.13
C LYS A 24 -22.18 19.61 -8.46
N GLN A 25 -22.00 18.74 -9.45
CA GLN A 25 -22.67 18.88 -10.75
C GLN A 25 -24.18 18.66 -10.66
N ILE A 26 -24.65 17.74 -9.80
CA ILE A 26 -26.07 17.54 -9.52
C ILE A 26 -26.72 18.88 -9.13
N LYS A 27 -26.15 19.56 -8.12
CA LYS A 27 -26.66 20.85 -7.64
C LYS A 27 -26.53 21.95 -8.70
N LYS A 28 -25.35 22.07 -9.33
CA LYS A 28 -25.04 23.16 -10.25
C LYS A 28 -25.90 23.14 -11.52
N LEU A 29 -26.11 21.95 -12.08
CA LEU A 29 -26.79 21.79 -13.37
C LEU A 29 -28.27 21.38 -13.22
N LYS A 30 -28.75 21.27 -11.98
CA LYS A 30 -30.08 20.76 -11.61
C LYS A 30 -30.33 19.39 -12.26
N LEU A 31 -29.39 18.46 -12.06
CA LEU A 31 -29.51 17.09 -12.58
C LEU A 31 -30.29 16.24 -11.58
N ASP A 32 -31.10 15.31 -12.08
CA ASP A 32 -31.79 14.34 -11.23
C ASP A 32 -30.83 13.24 -10.77
N LYS A 33 -29.90 12.82 -11.65
CA LYS A 33 -28.95 11.73 -11.40
C LYS A 33 -27.65 11.93 -12.17
N VAL A 34 -26.55 11.38 -11.66
CA VAL A 34 -25.27 11.26 -12.39
C VAL A 34 -24.90 9.79 -12.57
N TYR A 35 -24.63 9.41 -13.81
CA TYR A 35 -24.18 8.08 -14.16
C TYR A 35 -22.67 8.02 -14.33
N PHE A 36 -22.04 7.04 -13.66
CA PHE A 36 -20.63 6.74 -13.79
C PHE A 36 -20.45 5.65 -14.85
N VAL A 37 -19.54 5.88 -15.80
CA VAL A 37 -19.20 4.90 -16.83
C VAL A 37 -17.70 4.63 -16.78
N VAL A 38 -17.35 3.40 -16.43
CA VAL A 38 -15.95 2.97 -16.36
C VAL A 38 -15.42 2.69 -17.77
N LEU A 39 -14.42 3.44 -18.19
CA LEU A 39 -13.74 3.30 -19.47
C LEU A 39 -12.68 2.18 -19.46
N LYS A 40 -12.26 1.75 -20.65
CA LYS A 40 -11.10 0.85 -20.80
C LYS A 40 -9.84 1.57 -20.31
N ASP A 41 -8.97 0.82 -19.66
CA ASP A 41 -7.63 1.24 -19.23
C ASP A 41 -6.76 0.00 -19.39
N GLU A 42 -5.56 0.17 -19.97
CA GLU A 42 -4.61 -0.92 -20.20
C GLU A 42 -3.81 -1.24 -18.93
N ASN A 43 -3.78 -0.31 -17.98
CA ASN A 43 -3.16 -0.51 -16.68
C ASN A 43 -4.02 -1.39 -15.77
N LYS A 44 -3.36 -2.10 -14.85
CA LYS A 44 -4.05 -2.77 -13.73
C LYS A 44 -4.54 -1.73 -12.71
N PRO A 45 -5.61 -2.02 -11.94
CA PRO A 45 -6.48 -3.20 -11.96
C PRO A 45 -7.38 -3.30 -13.20
N LYS A 46 -7.89 -4.51 -13.48
CA LYS A 46 -8.74 -4.74 -14.66
C LYS A 46 -10.04 -3.95 -14.55
N LYS A 47 -10.72 -3.74 -15.68
CA LYS A 47 -12.01 -3.02 -15.73
C LYS A 47 -13.05 -3.58 -14.75
N LYS A 48 -13.07 -4.90 -14.52
CA LYS A 48 -13.95 -5.55 -13.53
C LYS A 48 -13.68 -5.05 -12.11
N ASP A 49 -12.41 -5.01 -11.71
CA ASP A 49 -12.01 -4.55 -10.36
C ASP A 49 -12.30 -3.06 -10.18
N ARG A 50 -12.03 -2.24 -11.20
CA ARG A 50 -12.36 -0.81 -11.18
C ARG A 50 -13.87 -0.58 -11.09
N LYS A 51 -14.69 -1.38 -11.77
CA LYS A 51 -16.15 -1.36 -11.61
C LYS A 51 -16.56 -1.76 -10.20
N GLN A 52 -15.93 -2.77 -9.61
CA GLN A 52 -16.20 -3.17 -8.22
C GLN A 52 -15.89 -2.02 -7.26
N MET A 53 -14.73 -1.36 -7.40
CA MET A 53 -14.39 -0.18 -6.61
C MET A 53 -15.40 0.95 -6.77
N VAL A 54 -15.83 1.25 -8.00
CA VAL A 54 -16.88 2.26 -8.23
C VAL A 54 -18.20 1.86 -7.57
N SER A 55 -18.60 0.59 -7.66
CA SER A 55 -19.82 0.10 -7.02
C SER A 55 -19.77 0.25 -5.50
N LEU A 56 -18.65 -0.14 -4.86
CA LEU A 56 -18.45 -0.01 -3.42
C LEU A 56 -18.52 1.46 -2.97
N ALA A 57 -17.89 2.36 -3.73
CA ALA A 57 -17.84 3.78 -3.40
C ALA A 57 -19.19 4.51 -3.53
N LEU A 58 -20.13 3.93 -4.30
CA LEU A 58 -21.42 4.54 -4.60
C LEU A 58 -22.59 3.87 -3.85
N GLU A 59 -22.35 2.79 -3.11
CA GLU A 59 -23.39 1.96 -2.47
C GLU A 59 -24.37 2.78 -1.61
N ASP A 60 -23.85 3.77 -0.87
CA ASP A 60 -24.62 4.61 0.04
C ASP A 60 -24.87 6.03 -0.51
N ILE A 61 -24.85 6.19 -1.84
CA ILE A 61 -24.96 7.49 -2.49
C ILE A 61 -26.18 7.56 -3.41
N ASP A 62 -27.22 8.23 -2.91
CA ASP A 62 -28.39 8.56 -3.71
C ASP A 62 -28.02 9.42 -4.93
N ASN A 63 -28.72 9.19 -6.04
CA ASN A 63 -28.60 9.96 -7.28
C ASN A 63 -27.23 9.86 -8.00
N ILE A 64 -26.37 8.90 -7.62
CA ILE A 64 -25.19 8.53 -8.40
C ILE A 64 -25.16 7.02 -8.62
N GLU A 65 -25.01 6.58 -9.86
CA GLU A 65 -25.13 5.16 -10.20
C GLU A 65 -24.08 4.71 -11.23
N LEU A 66 -23.53 3.51 -11.05
CA LEU A 66 -22.69 2.85 -12.03
C LEU A 66 -23.54 2.15 -13.10
N ILE A 67 -23.38 2.53 -14.37
CA ILE A 67 -24.09 1.88 -15.49
C ILE A 67 -23.14 1.21 -16.47
N LYS A 68 -23.64 0.23 -17.22
CA LYS A 68 -22.89 -0.45 -18.29
C LYS A 68 -22.82 0.40 -19.55
N GLU A 69 -23.97 0.92 -20.00
CA GLU A 69 -24.17 1.78 -21.18
C GLU A 69 -25.43 2.64 -20.99
N LYS A 70 -25.56 3.74 -21.74
CA LYS A 70 -26.61 4.75 -21.58
C LYS A 70 -27.93 4.26 -22.17
N ASP A 71 -29.05 4.59 -21.51
CA ASP A 71 -30.37 4.51 -22.12
C ASP A 71 -30.58 5.64 -23.16
N SER A 72 -31.20 5.31 -24.30
CA SER A 72 -31.20 6.16 -25.50
C SER A 72 -32.14 7.38 -25.40
N ASN A 73 -33.12 7.35 -24.50
CA ASN A 73 -34.21 8.35 -24.41
C ASN A 73 -34.06 9.43 -23.31
N ILE A 74 -32.85 9.67 -22.80
CA ILE A 74 -32.61 10.63 -21.69
C ILE A 74 -31.74 11.81 -22.13
N GLU A 75 -32.16 13.04 -21.78
CA GLU A 75 -31.36 14.26 -21.95
C GLU A 75 -30.10 14.18 -21.09
N CYS A 76 -28.91 14.25 -21.70
CA CYS A 76 -27.65 14.01 -21.01
C CYS A 76 -26.64 15.15 -21.14
N VAL A 77 -25.95 15.44 -20.03
CA VAL A 77 -24.79 16.33 -19.98
C VAL A 77 -23.53 15.53 -19.71
N TYR A 78 -22.53 15.62 -20.59
CA TYR A 78 -21.23 15.00 -20.37
C TYR A 78 -20.40 15.83 -19.38
N LEU A 79 -19.93 15.18 -18.31
CA LEU A 79 -19.14 15.82 -17.26
C LEU A 79 -17.66 15.51 -17.45
N ASN A 80 -16.80 16.50 -17.20
CA ASN A 80 -15.35 16.36 -17.33
C ASN A 80 -14.65 16.76 -16.01
N ASN A 81 -14.10 15.77 -15.29
CA ASN A 81 -13.33 15.99 -14.07
C ASN A 81 -11.82 16.08 -14.38
N LYS A 82 -11.36 17.25 -14.82
CA LYS A 82 -9.94 17.48 -15.15
C LYS A 82 -8.97 17.24 -13.97
N ASN A 83 -9.45 17.34 -12.72
CA ASN A 83 -8.61 17.19 -11.53
C ASN A 83 -8.33 15.73 -11.14
N SER A 84 -9.09 14.77 -11.67
CA SER A 84 -8.99 13.33 -11.32
C SER A 84 -7.57 12.78 -11.51
N ILE A 85 -6.88 13.20 -12.58
CA ILE A 85 -5.52 12.73 -12.90
C ILE A 85 -4.52 13.04 -11.76
N ASN A 86 -4.60 14.22 -11.16
CA ASN A 86 -3.67 14.63 -10.11
C ASN A 86 -3.92 13.89 -8.80
N ILE A 87 -5.16 13.58 -8.48
CA ILE A 87 -5.53 12.81 -7.28
C ILE A 87 -5.13 11.35 -7.45
N ASN A 88 -5.36 10.75 -8.61
CA ASN A 88 -4.90 9.39 -8.90
C ASN A 88 -3.39 9.26 -8.71
N LYS A 89 -2.59 10.24 -9.17
CA LYS A 89 -1.14 10.25 -8.90
C LYS A 89 -0.79 10.25 -7.41
N LYS A 90 -1.58 10.90 -6.54
CA LYS A 90 -1.36 10.87 -5.08
C LYS A 90 -1.70 9.50 -4.49
N VAL A 91 -2.80 8.89 -4.93
CA VAL A 91 -3.17 7.52 -4.55
C VAL A 91 -2.09 6.52 -4.99
N MET A 92 -1.56 6.65 -6.22
CA MET A 92 -0.46 5.81 -6.72
C MET A 92 0.85 5.99 -5.95
N LYS A 93 1.00 7.08 -5.18
CA LYS A 93 2.10 7.31 -4.25
C LYS A 93 1.82 6.82 -2.84
N GLY A 94 0.60 6.31 -2.57
CA GLY A 94 0.19 5.71 -1.31
C GLY A 94 -0.75 6.57 -0.45
N ASP A 95 -1.33 7.66 -0.98
CA ASP A 95 -2.25 8.51 -0.18
C ASP A 95 -3.69 7.97 -0.22
N PHE A 96 -3.97 6.92 0.56
CA PHE A 96 -5.29 6.28 0.62
C PHE A 96 -6.32 7.09 1.41
N THR A 97 -5.92 8.22 2.02
CA THR A 97 -6.84 9.21 2.62
C THR A 97 -7.79 9.85 1.60
N LEU A 98 -7.53 9.66 0.30
CA LEU A 98 -8.32 10.19 -0.82
C LEU A 98 -9.37 9.19 -1.33
N LEU A 99 -9.48 8.04 -0.68
CA LEU A 99 -10.35 6.93 -1.07
C LEU A 99 -11.49 6.75 -0.08
N ASP A 100 -12.59 6.21 -0.58
CA ASP A 100 -13.65 5.66 0.25
C ASP A 100 -13.14 4.44 1.05
N GLU A 101 -13.70 4.20 2.24
CA GLU A 101 -13.24 3.13 3.13
C GLU A 101 -13.42 1.74 2.49
N LYS A 102 -14.57 1.46 1.85
CA LYS A 102 -14.84 0.17 1.20
C LYS A 102 -13.91 -0.05 0.01
N VAL A 103 -13.57 1.03 -0.72
CA VAL A 103 -12.61 0.97 -1.83
C VAL A 103 -11.19 0.68 -1.34
N LYS A 104 -10.76 1.35 -0.26
CA LYS A 104 -9.47 1.11 0.37
C LYS A 104 -9.34 -0.34 0.83
N ASP A 105 -10.36 -0.86 1.53
CA ASP A 105 -10.34 -2.24 2.02
C ASP A 105 -10.23 -3.23 0.85
N TYR A 106 -11.02 -3.02 -0.22
CA TYR A 106 -10.91 -3.82 -1.44
C TYR A 106 -9.53 -3.74 -2.09
N ILE A 107 -8.87 -2.57 -2.08
CA ILE A 107 -7.51 -2.40 -2.59
C ILE A 107 -6.49 -3.18 -1.74
N LEU A 108 -6.56 -3.06 -0.41
CA LEU A 108 -5.66 -3.75 0.50
C LEU A 108 -5.83 -5.27 0.41
N ASP A 109 -7.07 -5.75 0.37
CA ASP A 109 -7.39 -7.17 0.29
C ASP A 109 -6.90 -7.86 -0.97
N ASN A 110 -6.88 -7.13 -2.08
CA ASN A 110 -6.41 -7.60 -3.38
C ASN A 110 -4.96 -7.15 -3.69
N CYS A 111 -4.32 -6.48 -2.74
CA CYS A 111 -2.98 -5.90 -2.86
C CYS A 111 -2.79 -5.03 -4.13
N PHE A 112 -3.85 -4.32 -4.54
CA PHE A 112 -3.78 -3.45 -5.70
C PHE A 112 -2.87 -2.25 -5.42
N TYR A 113 -2.19 -1.78 -6.47
CA TYR A 113 -1.27 -0.64 -6.44
C TYR A 113 -0.01 -0.80 -5.58
N PHE A 114 0.18 -1.89 -4.82
CA PHE A 114 1.33 -2.07 -3.94
C PHE A 114 2.67 -1.85 -4.66
N LYS A 115 2.85 -2.55 -5.80
CA LYS A 115 4.05 -2.40 -6.65
C LYS A 115 4.20 -0.98 -7.19
N THR A 116 3.10 -0.33 -7.58
CA THR A 116 3.11 1.06 -8.05
C THR A 116 3.55 2.00 -6.94
N ILE A 117 3.06 1.81 -5.71
CA ILE A 117 3.40 2.63 -4.55
C ILE A 117 4.88 2.51 -4.22
N ILE A 118 5.41 1.29 -4.07
CA ILE A 118 6.85 1.13 -3.81
C ILE A 118 7.71 1.65 -4.98
N ARG A 119 7.26 1.49 -6.23
CA ARG A 119 7.97 2.01 -7.41
C ARG A 119 8.07 3.53 -7.44
N ASN A 120 7.07 4.23 -6.91
CA ASN A 120 7.07 5.69 -6.84
C ASN A 120 7.89 6.25 -5.68
N ASN A 121 8.24 5.43 -4.69
CA ASN A 121 8.94 5.85 -3.47
C ASN A 121 10.38 5.32 -3.39
N LEU A 122 10.72 4.29 -4.16
CA LEU A 122 12.02 3.60 -4.11
C LEU A 122 12.69 3.54 -5.49
N ARG A 123 14.01 3.67 -5.50
CA ARG A 123 14.88 3.36 -6.65
C ARG A 123 14.84 1.88 -6.99
N ASP A 124 15.30 1.55 -8.19
CA ASP A 124 15.28 0.20 -8.77
C ASP A 124 15.81 -0.90 -7.84
N ASN A 125 16.95 -0.68 -7.20
CA ASN A 125 17.56 -1.68 -6.33
C ASN A 125 16.69 -1.96 -5.10
N ARG A 126 16.17 -0.91 -4.44
CA ARG A 126 15.29 -1.07 -3.28
C ARG A 126 13.91 -1.59 -3.63
N TYR A 127 13.39 -1.23 -4.80
CA TYR A 127 12.17 -1.82 -5.34
C TYR A 127 12.32 -3.35 -5.54
N LYS A 128 13.40 -3.79 -6.19
CA LYS A 128 13.69 -5.22 -6.39
C LYS A 128 13.88 -5.95 -5.06
N HIS A 129 14.61 -5.35 -4.13
CA HIS A 129 14.78 -5.87 -2.78
C HIS A 129 13.43 -6.05 -2.06
N SER A 130 12.56 -5.04 -2.07
CA SER A 130 11.22 -5.15 -1.42
C SER A 130 10.36 -6.26 -2.04
N LEU A 131 10.48 -6.49 -3.36
CA LEU A 131 9.82 -7.62 -4.01
C LEU A 131 10.46 -8.98 -3.68
N SER A 132 11.77 -9.02 -3.43
CA SER A 132 12.47 -10.25 -3.04
C SER A 132 12.15 -10.63 -1.60
N VAL A 133 12.21 -9.65 -0.68
CA VAL A 133 11.80 -9.80 0.73
C VAL A 133 10.35 -10.27 0.83
N SER A 134 9.43 -9.67 0.07
CA SER A 134 8.01 -10.09 0.13
C SER A 134 7.78 -11.51 -0.39
N LYS A 135 8.58 -12.01 -1.34
CA LYS A 135 8.52 -13.42 -1.78
C LYS A 135 9.00 -14.36 -0.68
N LEU A 136 10.16 -14.09 -0.09
CA LEU A 136 10.69 -14.91 0.99
C LEU A 136 9.78 -14.88 2.23
N ALA A 137 9.17 -13.73 2.53
CA ALA A 137 8.21 -13.60 3.61
C ALA A 137 6.97 -14.48 3.40
N VAL A 138 6.45 -14.55 2.16
CA VAL A 138 5.33 -15.44 1.80
C VAL A 138 5.73 -16.91 1.91
N GLU A 139 6.94 -17.27 1.48
CA GLU A 139 7.44 -18.65 1.61
C GLU A 139 7.55 -19.09 3.08
N LEU A 140 8.10 -18.22 3.94
CA LEU A 140 8.18 -18.47 5.38
C LEU A 140 6.78 -18.52 6.00
N ALA A 141 5.88 -17.60 5.64
CA ALA A 141 4.51 -17.61 6.16
C ALA A 141 3.81 -18.92 5.82
N ARG A 142 3.91 -19.38 4.56
CA ARG A 142 3.34 -20.66 4.13
C ARG A 142 3.92 -21.86 4.90
N ALA A 143 5.24 -21.89 5.10
CA ALA A 143 5.90 -22.96 5.83
C ALA A 143 5.45 -23.07 7.30
N HIS A 144 5.01 -21.95 7.88
CA HIS A 144 4.56 -21.87 9.28
C HIS A 144 3.04 -21.70 9.43
N ASN A 145 2.25 -21.99 8.39
CA ASN A 145 0.78 -21.83 8.37
C ASN A 145 0.31 -20.44 8.84
N TYR A 146 1.05 -19.40 8.48
CA TYR A 146 0.75 -18.00 8.78
C TYR A 146 0.12 -17.29 7.57
N ASP A 147 -0.56 -16.16 7.81
CA ASP A 147 -1.22 -15.37 6.77
C ASP A 147 -0.21 -14.83 5.73
N GLU A 148 -0.22 -15.42 4.53
CA GLU A 148 0.62 -15.04 3.40
C GLU A 148 0.39 -13.57 2.96
N LYS A 149 -0.84 -13.05 3.08
CA LYS A 149 -1.18 -11.68 2.68
C LYS A 149 -0.58 -10.66 3.64
N LYS A 150 -0.63 -10.91 4.95
CA LYS A 150 0.06 -10.08 5.94
C LYS A 150 1.57 -10.07 5.69
N ALA A 151 2.15 -11.25 5.46
CA ALA A 151 3.58 -11.39 5.14
C ALA A 151 3.98 -10.65 3.84
N TYR A 152 3.20 -10.79 2.79
CA TYR A 152 3.41 -10.04 1.54
C TYR A 152 3.32 -8.54 1.77
N THR A 153 2.29 -8.06 2.48
CA THR A 153 2.05 -6.63 2.73
C THR A 153 3.19 -6.00 3.52
N ALA A 154 3.56 -6.61 4.65
CA ALA A 154 4.66 -6.12 5.47
C ALA A 154 6.00 -6.19 4.71
N GLY A 155 6.26 -7.28 3.99
CA GLY A 155 7.48 -7.44 3.18
C GLY A 155 7.61 -6.41 2.06
N VAL A 156 6.50 -6.06 1.39
CA VAL A 156 6.50 -5.02 0.35
C VAL A 156 6.80 -3.64 0.94
N PHE A 157 6.25 -3.31 2.09
CA PHE A 157 6.30 -1.95 2.63
C PHE A 157 7.37 -1.71 3.71
N HIS A 158 8.09 -2.73 4.20
CA HIS A 158 9.05 -2.59 5.30
C HIS A 158 10.07 -1.46 5.09
N ASP A 159 10.51 -1.26 3.84
CA ASP A 159 11.52 -0.28 3.45
C ASP A 159 10.96 0.96 2.74
N ILE A 160 9.64 1.17 2.71
CA ILE A 160 8.97 2.23 1.92
C ILE A 160 9.55 3.63 2.17
N CYS A 161 10.11 3.87 3.36
CA CYS A 161 10.69 5.13 3.77
C CYS A 161 12.24 5.17 3.73
N LYS A 162 12.92 4.16 3.18
CA LYS A 162 14.39 4.07 3.21
C LYS A 162 15.09 5.22 2.50
N GLU A 163 14.52 5.66 1.38
CA GLU A 163 15.14 6.65 0.49
C GLU A 163 14.52 8.05 0.65
N LEU A 164 13.83 8.29 1.77
CA LEU A 164 13.33 9.62 2.11
C LEU A 164 14.49 10.62 2.23
N PRO A 165 14.37 11.82 1.63
CA PRO A 165 15.36 12.87 1.79
C PRO A 165 15.57 13.23 3.26
N TYR A 166 16.83 13.40 3.68
CA TYR A 166 17.19 13.65 5.09
C TYR A 166 16.37 14.76 5.75
N LYS A 167 16.19 15.90 5.08
CA LYS A 167 15.36 17.01 5.57
C LYS A 167 13.94 16.56 5.91
N LYS A 168 13.32 15.75 5.04
CA LYS A 168 11.97 15.23 5.25
C LYS A 168 11.92 14.16 6.35
N THR A 169 12.92 13.28 6.39
CA THR A 169 13.09 12.29 7.47
C THR A 169 13.13 12.97 8.83
N MET A 170 13.94 14.03 8.98
CA MET A 170 14.07 14.76 10.24
C MET A 170 12.80 15.52 10.62
N GLU A 171 12.10 16.11 9.65
CA GLU A 171 10.79 16.76 9.87
C GLU A 171 9.77 15.75 10.43
N LEU A 172 9.63 14.58 9.77
CA LEU A 172 8.70 13.54 10.19
C LEU A 172 9.10 12.91 11.53
N MET A 173 10.38 12.66 11.76
CA MET A 173 10.87 12.15 13.05
C MET A 173 10.61 13.13 14.20
N LYS A 174 10.79 14.44 13.98
CA LYS A 174 10.44 15.46 14.99
C LYS A 174 8.93 15.48 15.28
N LYS A 175 8.10 15.28 14.24
CA LYS A 175 6.64 15.25 14.36
C LYS A 175 6.12 14.03 15.10
N HIS A 176 6.63 12.83 14.76
CA HIS A 176 6.06 11.56 15.23
C HIS A 176 6.86 10.89 16.36
N PHE A 177 8.17 11.12 16.45
CA PHE A 177 9.08 10.40 17.35
C PHE A 177 10.17 11.29 17.96
N LYS A 178 9.78 12.42 18.56
CA LYS A 178 10.71 13.40 19.17
C LYS A 178 11.66 12.76 20.19
N ASN A 179 11.19 11.76 20.96
CA ASN A 179 11.98 11.02 21.94
C ASN A 179 13.00 10.03 21.32
N LYS A 180 12.84 9.65 20.05
CA LYS A 180 13.73 8.70 19.35
C LYS A 180 14.74 9.38 18.42
N LEU A 181 14.85 10.71 18.44
CA LEU A 181 15.83 11.46 17.65
C LEU A 181 17.30 11.14 18.02
N LYS A 182 17.54 10.59 19.22
CA LYS A 182 18.85 10.13 19.68
C LYS A 182 19.24 8.75 19.10
N ASN A 183 18.28 8.03 18.51
CA ASN A 183 18.56 6.72 17.92
C ASN A 183 19.40 6.89 16.65
N PRO A 184 20.22 5.88 16.28
CA PRO A 184 20.94 5.90 15.02
C PRO A 184 20.02 6.16 13.81
N GLY A 185 20.42 7.09 12.93
CA GLY A 185 19.58 7.54 11.82
C GLY A 185 19.17 6.43 10.85
N TYR A 186 19.96 5.35 10.75
CA TYR A 186 19.60 4.20 9.93
C TYR A 186 18.33 3.49 10.40
N LEU A 187 17.85 3.71 11.64
CA LEU A 187 16.61 3.14 12.17
C LEU A 187 15.36 3.91 11.75
N PHE A 188 15.49 5.18 11.36
CA PHE A 188 14.35 6.07 11.18
C PHE A 188 13.38 5.59 10.10
N HIS A 189 13.87 4.95 9.03
CA HIS A 189 13.01 4.43 7.97
C HIS A 189 12.02 3.36 8.44
N ALA A 190 12.36 2.53 9.44
CA ALA A 190 11.44 1.55 9.99
C ALA A 190 10.29 2.23 10.74
N TYR A 191 10.63 3.23 11.56
CA TYR A 191 9.64 4.01 12.31
C TYR A 191 8.72 4.79 11.37
N LEU A 192 9.31 5.47 10.38
CA LEU A 192 8.55 6.23 9.40
C LEU A 192 7.80 5.33 8.41
N GLY A 193 8.31 4.13 8.12
CA GLY A 193 7.63 3.13 7.31
C GLY A 193 6.32 2.66 7.95
N MET A 194 6.35 2.40 9.27
CA MET A 194 5.13 2.10 10.03
C MET A 194 4.15 3.28 10.01
N VAL A 195 4.64 4.52 10.22
CA VAL A 195 3.81 5.73 10.13
C VAL A 195 3.20 5.89 8.73
N PHE A 196 3.95 5.61 7.67
CA PHE A 196 3.43 5.63 6.30
C PHE A 196 2.34 4.58 6.09
N ALA A 197 2.56 3.34 6.52
CA ALA A 197 1.57 2.28 6.43
C ALA A 197 0.27 2.64 7.19
N ARG A 198 0.40 3.19 8.40
CA ARG A 198 -0.75 3.58 9.23
C ARG A 198 -1.46 4.84 8.72
N ASP A 199 -0.73 5.92 8.44
CA ASP A 199 -1.34 7.23 8.19
C ASP A 199 -1.63 7.49 6.70
N LYS A 200 -0.88 6.85 5.80
CA LYS A 200 -1.03 7.01 4.34
C LYS A 200 -1.78 5.86 3.70
N LEU A 201 -1.38 4.63 3.99
CA LEU A 201 -2.09 3.44 3.48
C LEU A 201 -3.31 3.06 4.34
N LEU A 202 -3.47 3.68 5.51
CA LEU A 202 -4.59 3.43 6.42
C LEU A 202 -4.72 1.94 6.82
N ILE A 203 -3.59 1.24 6.90
CA ILE A 203 -3.50 -0.13 7.41
C ILE A 203 -3.74 -0.09 8.92
N LYS A 204 -4.71 -0.89 9.38
CA LYS A 204 -5.10 -1.00 10.80
C LYS A 204 -4.55 -2.25 11.49
N ASP A 205 -3.93 -3.17 10.75
CA ASP A 205 -3.41 -4.41 11.29
C ASP A 205 -2.11 -4.18 12.06
N GLU A 206 -2.17 -4.28 13.39
CA GLU A 206 -1.03 -4.02 14.27
C GLU A 206 0.13 -5.01 14.07
N GLU A 207 -0.10 -6.24 13.61
CA GLU A 207 1.01 -7.16 13.31
C GLU A 207 1.82 -6.65 12.11
N ILE A 208 1.13 -6.16 11.07
CA ILE A 208 1.78 -5.53 9.91
C ILE A 208 2.56 -4.28 10.34
N LEU A 209 1.94 -3.42 11.14
CA LEU A 209 2.58 -2.18 11.59
C LEU A 209 3.81 -2.46 12.48
N ASN A 210 3.70 -3.39 13.41
CA ASN A 210 4.80 -3.77 14.31
C ASN A 210 5.94 -4.46 13.56
N SER A 211 5.64 -5.36 12.62
CA SER A 211 6.69 -6.01 11.83
C SER A 211 7.48 -5.01 10.99
N ILE A 212 6.83 -4.00 10.39
CA ILE A 212 7.51 -2.89 9.71
C ILE A 212 8.34 -2.06 10.71
N TYR A 213 7.81 -1.75 11.90
CA TYR A 213 8.54 -0.96 12.90
C TYR A 213 9.82 -1.66 13.40
N HIS A 214 9.75 -2.97 13.61
CA HIS A 214 10.80 -3.77 14.24
C HIS A 214 11.78 -4.44 13.26
N HIS A 215 11.54 -4.40 11.94
CA HIS A 215 12.30 -5.17 10.94
C HIS A 215 13.83 -4.96 10.96
N VAL A 216 14.31 -3.80 11.40
CA VAL A 216 15.77 -3.52 11.36
C VAL A 216 16.50 -4.25 12.48
N LEU A 217 15.93 -4.22 13.69
CA LEU A 217 16.56 -4.68 14.94
C LEU A 217 16.06 -6.05 15.40
N GLY A 218 14.87 -6.48 14.95
CA GLY A 218 14.28 -7.76 15.34
C GLY A 218 14.01 -7.84 16.84
N THR A 219 13.42 -6.80 17.42
CA THR A 219 13.14 -6.74 18.87
C THR A 219 11.73 -7.18 19.23
N ASP A 220 10.93 -7.59 18.25
CA ASP A 220 9.59 -8.14 18.46
C ASP A 220 9.60 -9.64 18.14
N ASP A 221 8.98 -10.42 19.02
CA ASP A 221 8.92 -11.88 18.93
C ASP A 221 7.63 -12.38 18.25
N GLY A 222 6.76 -11.48 17.79
CA GLY A 222 5.60 -11.82 16.97
C GLY A 222 5.98 -12.57 15.69
N THR A 223 5.13 -13.51 15.27
CA THR A 223 5.39 -14.39 14.12
C THR A 223 5.71 -13.62 12.85
N LEU A 224 4.91 -12.60 12.51
CA LEU A 224 5.16 -11.76 11.35
C LEU A 224 6.45 -10.95 11.47
N SER A 225 6.76 -10.40 12.64
CA SER A 225 8.00 -9.65 12.87
C SER A 225 9.23 -10.52 12.67
N LYS A 226 9.20 -11.78 13.14
CA LYS A 226 10.25 -12.77 12.85
C LYS A 226 10.38 -13.04 11.36
N ILE A 227 9.26 -13.30 10.67
CA ILE A 227 9.23 -13.53 9.23
C ILE A 227 9.86 -12.36 8.47
N ILE A 228 9.45 -11.12 8.75
CA ILE A 228 9.94 -9.93 8.05
C ILE A 228 11.40 -9.63 8.38
N TYR A 229 11.82 -9.79 9.64
CA TYR A 229 13.22 -9.63 10.02
C TYR A 229 14.11 -10.64 9.29
N ILE A 230 13.75 -11.93 9.32
CA ILE A 230 14.48 -12.99 8.61
C ILE A 230 14.53 -12.67 7.11
N SER A 231 13.39 -12.31 6.52
CA SER A 231 13.29 -12.05 5.08
C SER A 231 14.15 -10.87 4.63
N ASP A 232 14.18 -9.77 5.40
CA ASP A 232 15.04 -8.61 5.09
C ASP A 232 16.52 -8.98 5.20
N LYS A 233 16.92 -9.65 6.29
CA LYS A 233 18.32 -10.03 6.47
C LYS A 233 18.76 -10.99 5.39
N LEU A 234 18.04 -12.09 5.21
CA LEU A 234 18.41 -13.23 4.37
C LEU A 234 18.05 -13.05 2.89
N ASP A 235 17.56 -11.88 2.47
CA ASP A 235 17.19 -11.62 1.09
C ASP A 235 18.30 -12.09 0.11
N PRO A 236 18.01 -13.07 -0.78
CA PRO A 236 18.97 -13.59 -1.73
C PRO A 236 19.60 -12.53 -2.65
N SER A 237 18.95 -11.36 -2.80
CA SER A 237 19.51 -10.27 -3.61
C SER A 237 20.71 -9.53 -2.97
N ARG A 238 21.02 -9.81 -1.70
CA ARG A 238 22.10 -9.16 -0.94
C ARG A 238 23.52 -9.68 -1.25
N GLY A 239 23.67 -10.66 -2.13
CA GLY A 239 24.96 -11.08 -2.67
C GLY A 239 25.82 -11.94 -1.73
N TYR A 240 25.23 -12.53 -0.70
CA TYR A 240 25.87 -13.53 0.15
C TYR A 240 24.98 -14.78 0.26
N ASP A 241 25.57 -15.93 0.58
CA ASP A 241 24.81 -17.18 0.68
C ASP A 241 24.04 -17.26 2.00
N SER A 242 22.73 -16.99 1.93
CA SER A 242 21.79 -17.12 3.04
C SER A 242 21.00 -18.45 3.00
N SER A 243 21.31 -19.35 2.07
CA SER A 243 20.48 -20.53 1.78
C SER A 243 20.34 -21.49 2.96
N TYR A 244 21.41 -21.66 3.75
CA TYR A 244 21.39 -22.46 4.97
C TYR A 244 20.41 -21.91 6.00
N LEU A 245 20.45 -20.59 6.27
CA LEU A 245 19.55 -19.96 7.23
C LEU A 245 18.11 -19.88 6.74
N ILE A 246 17.88 -19.74 5.44
CA ILE A 246 16.53 -19.84 4.87
C ILE A 246 15.97 -21.24 5.10
N LYS A 247 16.74 -22.30 4.79
CA LYS A 247 16.33 -23.69 5.04
C LYS A 247 16.04 -23.95 6.52
N LEU A 248 16.87 -23.39 7.42
CA LEU A 248 16.65 -23.47 8.86
C LEU A 248 15.34 -22.77 9.26
N SER A 249 15.14 -21.54 8.78
CA SER A 249 13.97 -20.72 9.09
C SER A 249 12.67 -21.33 8.54
N LEU A 250 12.70 -21.99 7.38
CA LEU A 250 11.56 -22.71 6.82
C LEU A 250 11.15 -23.91 7.70
N LYS A 251 12.11 -24.57 8.35
CA LYS A 251 11.85 -25.72 9.25
C LYS A 251 11.46 -25.29 10.66
N ASN A 252 12.07 -24.23 11.16
CA ASN A 252 11.84 -23.73 12.52
C ASN A 252 12.07 -22.22 12.56
N LEU A 253 10.98 -21.46 12.67
CA LEU A 253 11.00 -20.00 12.61
C LEU A 253 11.82 -19.39 13.75
N ASP A 254 11.63 -19.87 14.97
CA ASP A 254 12.28 -19.33 16.17
C ASP A 254 13.78 -19.54 16.15
N LEU A 255 14.21 -20.75 15.75
CA LEU A 255 15.62 -21.07 15.61
C LEU A 255 16.26 -20.26 14.48
N GLY A 256 15.57 -20.15 13.34
CA GLY A 256 16.00 -19.30 12.22
C GLY A 256 16.15 -17.83 12.62
N PHE A 257 15.19 -17.31 13.38
CA PHE A 257 15.20 -15.93 13.88
C PHE A 257 16.36 -15.69 14.85
N LYS A 258 16.54 -16.58 15.84
CA LYS A 258 17.64 -16.51 16.80
C LYS A 258 19.00 -16.52 16.11
N GLN A 259 19.19 -17.42 15.14
CA GLN A 259 20.44 -17.54 14.41
C GLN A 259 20.70 -16.32 13.50
N THR A 260 19.67 -15.83 12.80
CA THR A 260 19.78 -14.62 11.97
C THR A 260 20.18 -13.40 12.80
N ARG A 261 19.60 -13.24 14.01
CA ARG A 261 19.99 -12.17 14.95
C ARG A 261 21.42 -12.30 15.42
N TYR A 262 21.87 -13.52 15.74
CA TYR A 262 23.24 -13.79 16.15
C TYR A 262 24.25 -13.36 15.07
N GLU A 263 24.02 -13.78 13.82
CA GLU A 263 24.91 -13.45 12.69
C GLU A 263 24.90 -11.95 12.36
N SER A 264 23.72 -11.31 12.38
CA SER A 264 23.62 -9.86 12.18
C SER A 264 24.38 -9.07 13.24
N ASN A 265 24.34 -9.50 14.50
CA ASN A 265 25.06 -8.84 15.59
C ASN A 265 26.57 -9.06 15.48
N ARG A 266 27.00 -10.27 15.10
CA ARG A 266 28.42 -10.58 14.88
C ARG A 266 29.01 -9.69 13.79
N TYR A 267 28.35 -9.60 12.64
CA TYR A 267 28.77 -8.75 11.53
C TYR A 267 28.89 -7.27 11.90
N ASN A 268 27.94 -6.75 12.69
CA ASN A 268 27.98 -5.36 13.14
C ASN A 268 29.11 -5.09 14.14
N LYS A 269 29.55 -6.09 14.92
CA LYS A 269 30.69 -5.97 15.83
C LYS A 269 32.03 -6.03 15.10
N GLU A 270 32.13 -6.82 14.03
CA GLU A 270 33.36 -6.94 13.23
C GLU A 270 33.64 -5.69 12.36
N LYS A 271 32.64 -4.82 12.17
CA LYS A 271 32.74 -3.59 11.38
C LYS A 271 32.98 -2.30 12.20
N ASN A 272 32.86 -2.37 13.51
CA ASN A 272 33.09 -1.26 14.44
C ASN A 272 34.39 -1.50 15.22
#